data_AF-A0A5J4PK81-F1
#
_entry.id   AF-A0A5J4PK81-F1
#
_cell.length_a   1.000
_cell.length_b   1.000
_cell.length_c   1.000
_cell.angle_alpha   90.00
_cell.angle_beta   90.00
_cell.angle_gamma   90.00
#
_symmetry.space_group_name_H-M   'P 1'
#
loop_
_entity.id
_entity.type
_entity.pdbx_description
1 polymer ?
#
loop_
_entity_poly.entity_id
_entity_poly.type
_entity_poly.pdbx_seq_one_letter_code
_entity_poly.pdbx_strand_id
1 'polypeptide(L)'
;DYYLVDSMPLEVCRLSRSSRCRICKEDLHTFPDKGYCATQKMYYYGYKLHAICSIEGVFSDFDLTKASVHDIHYLKDVKLFHQNCVLLADKGYLSRNYQLDLFESNHIQMEVRSLGTL
;
A
#
# COMPACT_ATOMS: atom_id res chain seq x y z
N ASP A 1 -16.25 -7.74 10.63
CA ASP A 1 -15.90 -6.33 10.36
C ASP A 1 -15.40 -6.15 8.95
N TYR A 2 -15.60 -4.95 8.38
CA TYR A 2 -15.12 -4.59 7.05
C TYR A 2 -14.07 -3.49 7.16
N TYR A 3 -12.97 -3.68 6.44
CA TYR A 3 -11.90 -2.69 6.32
C TYR A 3 -11.59 -2.46 4.85
N LEU A 4 -11.10 -1.28 4.51
CA LEU A 4 -10.55 -0.96 3.20
C LEU A 4 -9.04 -0.95 3.27
N VAL A 5 -8.37 -1.43 2.22
CA VAL A 5 -6.93 -1.26 2.02
C VAL A 5 -6.69 -0.65 0.64
N ASP A 6 -5.94 0.44 0.62
CA ASP A 6 -5.59 1.17 -0.61
C ASP A 6 -4.14 1.66 -0.51
N SER A 7 -3.57 2.07 -1.64
CA SER A 7 -2.26 2.69 -1.69
C SER A 7 -2.27 4.01 -2.45
N MET A 8 -1.49 4.98 -1.97
CA MET A 8 -1.39 6.31 -2.59
C MET A 8 0.07 6.70 -2.82
N PRO A 9 0.41 7.32 -3.97
CA PRO A 9 1.73 7.89 -4.17
C PRO A 9 1.99 9.05 -3.20
N LEU A 10 3.10 8.99 -2.47
CA LEU A 10 3.61 10.04 -1.60
C LEU A 10 4.87 10.65 -2.23
N GLU A 11 4.67 11.73 -2.99
CA GLU A 11 5.76 12.40 -3.72
C GLU A 11 6.70 13.16 -2.76
N VAL A 12 7.99 12.85 -2.79
CA VAL A 12 9.02 13.56 -2.01
C VAL A 12 9.45 14.85 -2.73
N CYS A 13 9.58 14.78 -4.06
CA CYS A 13 9.78 15.95 -4.90
C CYS A 13 9.38 15.66 -6.34
N ARG A 14 9.19 16.73 -7.13
CA ARG A 14 8.97 16.64 -8.58
C ARG A 14 9.99 15.72 -9.22
N LEU A 15 9.53 14.85 -10.12
CA LEU A 15 10.37 13.87 -10.80
C LEU A 15 11.60 14.51 -11.47
N SER A 16 11.45 15.73 -12.00
CA SER A 16 12.52 16.54 -12.59
C SER A 16 13.65 16.93 -11.62
N ARG A 17 13.41 16.87 -10.31
CA ARG A 17 14.37 17.17 -9.23
C ARG A 17 14.89 15.93 -8.51
N SER A 18 14.37 14.74 -8.81
CA SER A 18 14.69 13.48 -8.09
C SER A 18 16.19 13.19 -7.97
N SER A 19 16.97 13.44 -9.03
CA SER A 19 18.43 13.23 -9.03
C SER A 19 19.18 14.15 -8.07
N ARG A 20 18.66 15.37 -7.83
CA ARG A 20 19.28 16.38 -6.96
C ARG A 20 18.67 16.41 -5.56
N CYS A 21 17.57 15.71 -5.34
CA CYS A 21 16.94 15.61 -4.03
C CYS A 21 17.91 14.94 -3.05
N ARG A 22 18.00 15.48 -1.82
CA ARG A 22 18.81 14.90 -0.73
C ARG A 22 17.93 14.39 0.42
N ILE A 23 16.62 14.59 0.35
CA ILE A 23 15.66 14.23 1.39
C ILE A 23 15.55 12.70 1.46
N CYS A 24 15.61 12.16 2.68
CA CYS A 24 15.47 10.73 2.98
C CYS A 24 16.48 9.84 2.23
N LYS A 25 17.72 10.29 2.02
CA LYS A 25 18.77 9.52 1.30
C LYS A 25 19.84 8.91 2.21
N GLU A 26 19.58 8.89 3.52
CA GLU A 26 20.53 8.43 4.53
C GLU A 26 20.68 6.91 4.52
N ASP A 27 19.63 6.17 4.16
CA ASP A 27 19.59 4.70 4.18
C ASP A 27 19.24 4.13 2.80
N LEU A 28 20.11 3.24 2.29
CA LEU A 28 19.96 2.57 0.99
C LEU A 28 18.66 1.72 0.91
N HIS A 29 18.21 1.17 2.02
CA HIS A 29 17.04 0.30 2.06
C HIS A 29 15.73 1.07 2.04
N THR A 30 15.73 2.31 2.54
CA THR A 30 14.52 3.11 2.72
C THR A 30 14.54 4.43 1.94
N PHE A 31 15.57 4.74 1.15
CA PHE A 31 15.55 5.97 0.34
C PHE A 31 14.44 5.97 -0.72
N PRO A 32 13.90 7.15 -1.09
CA PRO A 32 12.81 7.23 -2.04
C PRO A 32 13.29 6.91 -3.45
N ASP A 33 12.45 6.21 -4.20
CA ASP A 33 12.72 5.82 -5.57
C ASP A 33 11.55 6.20 -6.50
N LYS A 34 11.53 5.63 -7.71
CA LYS A 34 10.53 5.96 -8.73
C LYS A 34 9.50 4.85 -8.81
N GLY A 35 8.24 5.25 -8.84
CA GLY A 35 7.10 4.36 -9.07
C GLY A 35 6.15 4.93 -10.11
N TYR A 36 5.19 4.11 -10.53
CA TYR A 36 4.10 4.50 -11.40
C TYR A 36 2.77 4.30 -10.69
N CYS A 37 1.96 5.36 -10.61
CA CYS A 37 0.59 5.26 -10.13
C CYS A 37 -0.34 5.05 -11.32
N ALA A 38 -0.92 3.84 -11.42
CA ALA A 38 -1.77 3.48 -12.54
C ALA A 38 -3.06 4.33 -12.59
N THR A 39 -3.67 4.61 -11.43
CA THR A 39 -4.87 5.45 -11.33
C THR A 39 -4.61 6.86 -11.87
N GLN A 40 -3.54 7.50 -11.41
CA GLN A 40 -3.21 8.87 -11.77
C GLN A 40 -2.44 8.98 -13.10
N LYS A 41 -2.09 7.85 -13.71
CA LYS A 41 -1.30 7.74 -14.94
C LYS A 41 -0.01 8.55 -14.90
N MET A 42 0.69 8.53 -13.76
CA MET A 42 1.90 9.33 -13.56
C MET A 42 3.05 8.55 -12.94
N TYR A 43 4.27 8.92 -13.33
CA TYR A 43 5.48 8.55 -12.62
C TYR A 43 5.77 9.57 -11.53
N TYR A 44 6.17 9.10 -10.35
CA TYR A 44 6.51 9.94 -9.22
C TYR A 44 7.83 9.49 -8.59
N TYR A 45 8.45 10.39 -7.83
CA TYR A 45 9.62 10.10 -7.03
C TYR A 45 9.27 10.26 -5.55
N GLY A 46 9.37 9.19 -4.78
CA GLY A 46 8.97 9.19 -3.38
C GLY A 46 8.70 7.80 -2.83
N TYR A 47 7.60 7.70 -2.11
CA TYR A 47 7.14 6.50 -1.40
C TYR A 47 5.72 6.14 -1.80
N LYS A 48 5.29 4.94 -1.44
CA LYS A 48 3.91 4.53 -1.50
C LYS A 48 3.38 4.42 -0.08
N LEU A 49 2.31 5.16 0.22
CA LEU A 49 1.57 5.05 1.46
C LEU A 49 0.54 3.95 1.32
N HIS A 50 0.61 2.95 2.18
CA HIS A 50 -0.41 1.92 2.36
C HIS A 50 -1.21 2.25 3.61
N ALA A 51 -2.52 2.09 3.56
CA ALA A 51 -3.35 2.34 4.73
C ALA A 51 -4.52 1.37 4.78
N ILE A 52 -4.91 1.02 6.00
CA ILE A 52 -6.13 0.29 6.31
C ILE A 52 -7.05 1.23 7.09
N CYS A 53 -8.31 1.30 6.69
CA CYS A 53 -9.33 2.07 7.40
C CYS A 53 -10.63 1.29 7.56
N SER A 54 -11.40 1.64 8.60
CA SER A 54 -12.78 1.16 8.74
C SER A 54 -13.67 1.77 7.65
N ILE A 55 -14.87 1.21 7.48
CA ILE A 55 -15.86 1.75 6.54
C ILE A 55 -16.32 3.18 6.87
N GLU A 56 -16.17 3.61 8.13
CA GLU A 56 -16.41 4.98 8.60
C GLU A 56 -15.25 5.93 8.29
N GLY A 57 -14.17 5.43 7.67
CA GLY A 57 -13.00 6.22 7.29
C GLY A 57 -11.99 6.44 8.41
N VAL A 58 -12.06 5.66 9.50
CA VAL A 58 -11.07 5.75 10.59
C VAL A 58 -9.87 4.87 10.26
N PHE A 59 -8.68 5.44 10.18
CA PHE A 59 -7.44 4.69 9.96
C PHE A 59 -7.17 3.75 11.13
N SER A 60 -6.94 2.48 10.83
CA SER A 60 -6.50 1.46 11.79
C SER A 60 -5.01 1.20 11.71
N ASP A 61 -4.43 1.26 10.51
CA ASP A 61 -3.00 1.03 10.29
C ASP A 61 -2.52 1.75 9.02
N PHE A 62 -1.22 2.06 8.95
CA PHE A 62 -0.59 2.60 7.75
C PHE A 62 0.92 2.30 7.74
N ASP A 63 1.49 2.17 6.54
CA ASP A 63 2.93 1.99 6.37
C ASP A 63 3.43 2.60 5.05
N LEU A 64 4.74 2.81 4.96
CA LEU A 64 5.42 3.36 3.79
C LEU A 64 6.32 2.31 3.16
N THR A 65 6.16 2.12 1.85
CA THR A 65 7.10 1.36 1.04
C THR A 65 7.79 2.28 0.03
N LYS A 66 8.91 1.81 -0.53
CA LYS A 66 9.49 2.44 -1.73
C LYS A 66 8.45 2.47 -2.86
N ALA A 67 8.46 3.52 -3.67
CA ALA A 67 7.52 3.69 -4.78
C ALA A 67 7.55 2.52 -5.79
N SER A 68 8.69 1.83 -5.91
CA SER A 68 8.85 0.66 -6.79
C SER A 68 8.27 -0.65 -6.23
N VAL A 69 7.92 -0.72 -4.95
CA VAL A 69 7.44 -1.94 -4.29
C VAL A 69 5.99 -2.24 -4.68
N HIS A 70 5.68 -3.51 -4.96
CA HIS A 70 4.31 -3.96 -5.25
C HIS A 70 3.43 -3.97 -4.01
N ASP A 71 2.16 -3.58 -4.15
CA ASP A 71 1.23 -3.37 -3.02
C ASP A 71 0.99 -4.64 -2.22
N ILE A 72 1.00 -5.79 -2.89
CA ILE A 72 0.90 -7.12 -2.26
C ILE A 72 1.89 -7.34 -1.11
N HIS A 73 3.03 -6.64 -1.07
CA HIS A 73 4.01 -6.83 -0.01
C HIS A 73 3.57 -6.26 1.33
N TYR A 74 2.69 -5.25 1.34
CA TYR A 74 2.10 -4.73 2.56
C TYR A 74 1.19 -5.76 3.26
N LEU A 75 0.63 -6.71 2.51
CA LEU A 75 -0.26 -7.75 3.06
C LEU A 75 0.41 -8.66 4.11
N LYS A 76 1.75 -8.69 4.17
CA LYS A 76 2.50 -9.49 5.16
C LYS A 76 2.21 -9.06 6.59
N ASP A 77 2.05 -7.77 6.80
CA ASP A 77 1.99 -7.18 8.15
C ASP A 77 0.55 -7.02 8.64
N VAL A 78 -0.43 -7.09 7.74
CA VAL A 78 -1.86 -6.94 8.04
C VAL A 78 -2.35 -7.93 9.09
N LYS A 79 -1.87 -9.18 9.05
CA LYS A 79 -2.23 -10.21 10.03
C LYS A 79 -1.68 -9.97 11.44
N LEU A 80 -0.77 -9.02 11.63
CA LEU A 80 -0.28 -8.67 12.96
C LEU A 80 -1.33 -7.89 13.76
N PHE A 81 -2.21 -7.16 13.08
CA PHE A 81 -3.14 -6.21 13.71
C PHE A 81 -4.62 -6.50 13.39
N HIS A 82 -4.91 -7.38 12.43
CA HIS A 82 -6.27 -7.71 12.01
C HIS A 82 -6.57 -9.21 12.13
N GLN A 83 -7.83 -9.55 12.41
CA GLN A 83 -8.35 -10.91 12.47
C GLN A 83 -9.87 -10.94 12.31
N ASN A 84 -10.43 -12.06 11.84
CA ASN A 84 -11.88 -12.30 11.71
C ASN A 84 -12.63 -11.18 10.96
N CYS A 85 -12.09 -10.70 9.85
CA CYS A 85 -12.63 -9.57 9.10
C CYS A 85 -12.63 -9.77 7.59
N VAL A 86 -13.31 -8.89 6.88
CA VAL A 86 -13.27 -8.77 5.42
C VAL A 86 -12.43 -7.55 5.05
N LEU A 87 -11.41 -7.76 4.23
CA LEU A 87 -10.54 -6.71 3.71
C LEU A 87 -10.89 -6.42 2.26
N LEU A 88 -11.50 -5.26 2.02
CA LEU A 88 -11.83 -4.74 0.69
C LEU A 88 -10.57 -4.08 0.12
N ALA A 89 -9.99 -4.68 -0.91
CA ALA A 89 -8.68 -4.29 -1.42
C ALA A 89 -8.75 -3.81 -2.88
N ASP A 90 -7.86 -2.88 -3.23
CA ASP A 90 -7.60 -2.53 -4.63
C ASP A 90 -7.00 -3.72 -5.43
N LYS A 91 -6.92 -3.57 -6.75
CA LYS A 91 -6.34 -4.61 -7.64
C LYS A 91 -4.83 -4.79 -7.51
N GLY A 92 -4.10 -3.77 -7.08
CA GLY A 92 -2.68 -3.84 -6.75
C GLY A 92 -2.38 -4.84 -5.64
N TYR A 93 -3.34 -5.11 -4.74
CA TYR A 93 -3.24 -6.14 -3.70
C TYR A 93 -3.63 -7.56 -4.13
N LEU A 94 -3.91 -7.80 -5.42
CA LEU A 94 -4.31 -9.14 -5.88
C LEU A 94 -3.15 -10.15 -5.79
N SER A 95 -3.23 -11.09 -4.83
CA SER A 95 -2.29 -12.21 -4.72
C SER A 95 -2.94 -13.42 -4.08
N ARG A 96 -3.02 -14.53 -4.82
CA ARG A 96 -3.60 -15.79 -4.33
C ARG A 96 -2.89 -16.31 -3.08
N ASN A 97 -1.56 -16.19 -3.03
CA ASN A 97 -0.77 -16.70 -1.91
C ASN A 97 -1.07 -15.91 -0.62
N TYR A 98 -1.16 -14.59 -0.71
CA TYR A 98 -1.51 -13.77 0.47
C TYR A 98 -2.97 -13.94 0.87
N GLN A 99 -3.89 -14.08 -0.09
CA GLN A 99 -5.30 -14.35 0.23
C GLN A 99 -5.47 -15.64 1.03
N LEU A 100 -4.75 -16.70 0.66
CA LEU A 100 -4.76 -17.97 1.38
C LEU A 100 -4.11 -17.83 2.77
N ASP A 101 -2.91 -17.24 2.85
CA ASP A 101 -2.19 -17.04 4.12
C ASP A 101 -3.03 -16.23 5.12
N LEU A 102 -3.63 -15.12 4.68
CA LEU A 102 -4.47 -14.26 5.51
C LEU A 102 -5.75 -14.96 5.99
N PHE A 103 -6.35 -15.80 5.14
CA PHE A 103 -7.54 -16.57 5.51
C PHE A 103 -7.22 -17.68 6.51
N GLU A 104 -6.14 -18.43 6.29
CA GLU A 104 -5.75 -19.56 7.14
C GLU A 104 -5.17 -19.11 8.49
N SER A 105 -4.39 -18.03 8.52
CA SER A 105 -3.75 -17.56 9.75
C SER A 105 -4.69 -16.79 10.68
N ASN A 106 -5.51 -15.89 10.12
CA ASN A 106 -6.24 -14.89 10.89
C ASN A 106 -7.73 -14.77 10.52
N HIS A 107 -8.24 -15.65 9.65
CA HIS A 107 -9.61 -15.58 9.13
C HIS A 107 -9.95 -14.22 8.49
N ILE A 108 -8.98 -13.65 7.77
CA ILE A 108 -9.15 -12.44 6.99
C ILE A 108 -9.55 -12.83 5.57
N GLN A 109 -10.79 -12.52 5.18
CA GLN A 109 -11.27 -12.74 3.81
C GLN A 109 -10.96 -11.49 2.96
N MET A 110 -10.20 -11.66 1.89
CA MET A 110 -9.94 -10.55 0.97
C MET A 110 -10.96 -10.51 -0.18
N GLU A 111 -11.56 -9.35 -0.40
CA GLU A 111 -12.34 -9.05 -1.60
C GLU A 111 -11.64 -7.98 -2.43
N VAL A 112 -11.10 -8.37 -3.58
CA VAL A 112 -10.41 -7.44 -4.48
C VAL A 112 -11.43 -6.82 -5.43
N ARG A 113 -11.55 -5.49 -5.40
CA ARG A 113 -12.44 -4.73 -6.28
C ARG A 113 -11.65 -3.64 -6.99
N SER A 114 -12.18 -3.16 -8.12
CA SER A 114 -11.73 -1.89 -8.68
C SER A 114 -12.31 -0.77 -7.82
N LEU A 115 -11.81 -0.60 -6.60
CA LEU A 115 -12.08 0.60 -5.82
C LEU A 115 -11.50 1.76 -6.62
N GLY A 116 -12.35 2.69 -7.05
CA GLY A 116 -11.85 3.97 -7.51
C GLY A 116 -11.06 4.55 -6.35
N THR A 117 -9.80 4.92 -6.58
CA THR A 117 -8.90 5.46 -5.56
C THR A 117 -9.63 6.56 -4.78
N LEU A 118 -9.57 6.48 -3.44
CA LEU A 118 -10.13 7.50 -2.55
C LEU A 118 -9.53 8.89 -2.84
#